data_AF-A0A7C3NU49-F1
#
_entry.id   AF-A0A7C3NU49-F1
#
_cell.length_a   1.000
_cell.length_b   1.000
_cell.length_c   1.000
_cell.angle_alpha   90.00
_cell.angle_beta   90.00
_cell.angle_gamma   90.00
#
_symmetry.space_group_name_H-M   'P 1'
#
loop_
_entity.id
_entity.type
_entity.pdbx_description
1 polymer ?
#
loop_
_entity_poly.entity_id
_entity_poly.type
_entity_poly.pdbx_seq_one_letter_code
_entity_poly.pdbx_strand_id
1 'polypeptide(L)'
;MYIDGDTHYWPLRFIDKVRHPGKGHLEVVEDKGDMLRYGEAVPGKVATYYRDGKKVHSFKEGRWSLALRGEFMKKDGFDVQVLIPDNRPLIYECDPELGRQLARAYNDTTAEDIAGDNRFIGCAWIYLPDMKEAVKELRRAVNELGFKAVKFNGGWGDGDLDNEVLFPLYEEIAALNIPILLHPAARVFELPH
;
A
#
# COMPACT_ATOMS: atom_id res chain seq x y z
N MET A 1 18.99 -9.27 -13.59
CA MET A 1 17.86 -8.49 -13.07
C MET A 1 17.44 -9.08 -11.73
N TYR A 2 17.72 -8.38 -10.64
CA TYR A 2 17.30 -8.72 -9.28
C TYR A 2 16.09 -7.86 -8.89
N ILE A 3 15.01 -8.50 -8.45
CA ILE A 3 13.77 -7.84 -8.06
C ILE A 3 13.61 -7.96 -6.55
N ASP A 4 13.41 -6.83 -5.89
CA ASP A 4 12.98 -6.76 -4.49
C ASP A 4 11.46 -6.85 -4.44
N GLY A 5 10.96 -8.01 -4.00
CA GLY A 5 9.54 -8.36 -4.04
C GLY A 5 8.74 -7.97 -2.80
N ASP A 6 9.37 -7.43 -1.74
CA ASP A 6 8.71 -7.07 -0.48
C ASP A 6 9.06 -5.65 -0.04
N THR A 7 8.52 -4.65 -0.76
CA THR A 7 8.79 -3.24 -0.46
C THR A 7 7.54 -2.38 -0.25
N HIS A 8 7.54 -1.72 0.89
CA HIS A 8 6.58 -0.76 1.43
C HIS A 8 6.46 0.63 0.85
N TYR A 9 5.61 0.94 -0.12
CA TYR A 9 5.43 2.30 -0.64
C TYR A 9 4.26 3.07 0.00
N TRP A 10 4.47 4.35 0.29
CA TRP A 10 3.43 5.23 0.86
C TRP A 10 3.51 6.63 0.25
N PRO A 11 2.91 6.87 -0.92
CA PRO A 11 3.02 8.15 -1.60
C PRO A 11 2.26 9.23 -0.83
N LEU A 12 2.94 10.27 -0.34
CA LEU A 12 2.31 11.27 0.54
C LEU A 12 1.13 12.01 -0.09
N ARG A 13 1.21 12.28 -1.41
CA ARG A 13 0.21 13.07 -2.15
C ARG A 13 -1.14 12.36 -2.32
N PHE A 14 -1.23 11.08 -2.02
CA PHE A 14 -2.48 10.34 -2.24
C PHE A 14 -3.63 10.90 -1.41
N ILE A 15 -3.35 11.42 -0.21
CA ILE A 15 -4.38 11.97 0.67
C ILE A 15 -5.06 13.22 0.10
N ASP A 16 -4.39 13.93 -0.80
CA ASP A 16 -4.92 15.13 -1.45
C ASP A 16 -6.00 14.77 -2.48
N LYS A 17 -5.96 13.56 -3.03
CA LYS A 17 -6.96 13.03 -3.97
C LYS A 17 -8.23 12.52 -3.28
N VAL A 18 -8.19 12.31 -1.97
CA VAL A 18 -9.35 11.85 -1.19
C VAL A 18 -10.25 13.03 -0.84
N ARG A 19 -11.55 12.89 -1.08
CA ARG A 19 -12.57 13.94 -0.81
C ARG A 19 -13.33 13.69 0.49
N HIS A 20 -13.35 12.45 0.97
CA HIS A 20 -14.03 12.08 2.20
C HIS A 20 -13.50 12.90 3.39
N PRO A 21 -14.37 13.48 4.25
CA PRO A 21 -13.95 14.34 5.36
C PRO A 21 -13.12 13.59 6.40
N GLY A 22 -13.35 12.28 6.57
CA GLY A 22 -12.59 11.40 7.47
C GLY A 22 -11.21 10.99 6.94
N LYS A 23 -10.72 11.57 5.84
CA LYS A 23 -9.43 11.19 5.25
C LYS A 23 -8.25 11.38 6.19
N GLY A 24 -8.34 12.33 7.12
CA GLY A 24 -7.21 12.70 7.96
C GLY A 24 -6.16 13.50 7.21
N HIS A 25 -4.93 13.53 7.71
CA HIS A 25 -3.86 14.33 7.14
C HIS A 25 -2.47 13.75 7.41
N LEU A 26 -1.49 14.21 6.64
CA LEU A 26 -0.08 13.85 6.80
C LEU A 26 0.70 15.06 7.28
N GLU A 27 1.57 14.85 8.26
CA GLU A 27 2.54 15.84 8.71
C GLU A 27 3.95 15.31 8.45
N VAL A 28 4.82 16.13 7.87
CA VAL A 28 6.21 15.77 7.60
C VAL A 28 7.11 16.64 8.45
N VAL A 29 7.99 16.01 9.23
CA VAL A 29 8.97 16.66 10.10
C VAL A 29 10.37 16.15 9.80
N GLU A 30 11.38 16.95 10.11
CA GLU A 30 12.77 16.47 10.08
C GLU A 30 12.97 15.36 11.11
N ASP A 31 13.69 14.31 10.73
CA ASP A 31 14.03 13.21 11.61
C ASP A 31 15.06 13.67 12.65
N LYS A 32 14.87 13.26 13.91
CA LYS A 32 15.79 13.57 15.00
C LYS A 32 16.99 12.63 15.06
N GLY A 33 17.07 11.66 14.15
CA GLY A 33 18.15 10.65 14.09
C GLY A 33 17.89 9.42 14.96
N ASP A 34 16.66 9.24 15.43
CA ASP A 34 16.30 8.16 16.38
C ASP A 34 16.22 6.77 15.73
N MET A 35 16.29 6.67 14.39
CA MET A 35 16.29 5.37 13.69
C MET A 35 17.62 5.07 13.03
N LEU A 36 18.12 3.86 13.31
CA LEU A 36 19.34 3.31 12.74
C LEU A 36 19.00 2.28 11.65
N ARG A 37 19.72 2.31 10.52
CA ARG A 37 19.76 1.24 9.51
C ARG A 37 21.19 0.73 9.41
N TYR A 38 21.40 -0.55 9.66
CA TYR A 38 22.73 -1.17 9.75
C TYR A 38 23.70 -0.45 10.72
N GLY A 39 23.16 0.10 11.81
CA GLY A 39 23.95 0.81 12.83
C GLY A 39 24.26 2.28 12.49
N GLU A 40 23.85 2.77 11.32
CA GLU A 40 24.00 4.17 10.92
C GLU A 40 22.66 4.90 11.08
N ALA A 41 22.68 6.12 11.64
CA ALA A 41 21.51 6.98 11.63
C ALA A 41 21.10 7.25 10.18
N VAL A 42 19.83 7.00 9.87
CA VAL A 42 19.29 7.32 8.53
C VAL A 42 18.83 8.77 8.57
N PRO A 43 19.55 9.72 7.95
CA PRO A 43 19.09 11.10 7.88
C PRO A 43 17.86 11.17 6.98
N GLY A 44 16.98 12.14 7.23
CA GLY A 44 15.84 12.39 6.36
C GLY A 44 14.64 12.90 7.15
N LYS A 45 13.46 12.66 6.60
CA LYS A 45 12.19 13.10 7.18
C LYS A 45 11.38 11.94 7.74
N VAL A 46 10.46 12.29 8.64
CA VAL A 46 9.41 11.40 9.14
C VAL A 46 8.06 11.97 8.71
N ALA A 47 7.26 11.17 8.01
CA ALA A 47 5.88 11.49 7.70
C ALA A 47 4.97 10.75 8.68
N THR A 48 4.04 11.45 9.31
CA THR A 48 3.07 10.86 10.24
C THR A 48 1.66 11.06 9.70
N TYR A 49 0.93 9.95 9.53
CA TYR A 49 -0.47 9.93 9.15
C TYR A 49 -1.34 9.99 10.39
N TYR A 50 -2.27 10.95 10.40
CA TYR A 50 -3.26 11.14 11.44
C TYR A 50 -4.66 10.97 10.86
N ARG A 51 -5.55 10.35 11.64
CA ARG A 51 -6.98 10.23 11.34
C ARG A 51 -7.75 10.34 12.66
N ASP A 52 -8.86 11.08 12.66
CA ASP A 52 -9.71 11.30 13.85
C ASP A 52 -8.94 11.81 15.08
N GLY A 53 -7.96 12.70 14.85
CA GLY A 53 -7.11 13.27 15.90
C GLY A 53 -6.09 12.30 16.51
N LYS A 54 -6.00 11.06 16.00
CA LYS A 54 -5.07 10.04 16.49
C LYS A 54 -3.96 9.79 15.48
N LYS A 55 -2.77 9.49 16.00
CA LYS A 55 -1.65 9.01 15.20
C LYS A 55 -1.97 7.60 14.71
N VAL A 56 -2.05 7.44 13.39
CA VAL A 56 -2.26 6.13 12.75
C VAL A 56 -0.92 5.44 12.56
N HIS A 57 0.02 6.10 11.87
CA HIS A 57 1.34 5.54 11.63
C HIS A 57 2.37 6.63 11.29
N SER A 58 3.65 6.31 11.48
CA SER A 58 4.79 7.16 11.10
C SER A 58 5.73 6.37 10.20
N PHE A 59 6.21 7.01 9.15
CA PHE A 59 7.04 6.43 8.11
C PHE A 59 8.34 7.21 8.00
N LYS A 60 9.43 6.53 7.64
CA LYS A 60 10.69 7.18 7.26
C LYS A 60 10.70 7.52 5.77
N GLU A 61 11.49 8.52 5.39
CA GLU A 61 11.55 9.06 4.03
C GLU A 61 11.74 8.03 2.92
N GLY A 62 12.52 6.98 3.18
CA GLY A 62 12.68 5.87 2.23
C GLY A 62 11.37 5.15 1.86
N ARG A 63 10.30 5.30 2.65
CA ARG A 63 8.98 4.72 2.36
C ARG A 63 8.28 5.43 1.19
N TRP A 64 8.51 6.73 0.96
CA TRP A 64 7.85 7.50 -0.11
C TRP A 64 8.79 8.14 -1.13
N SER A 65 10.06 8.37 -0.79
CA SER A 65 11.04 8.97 -1.68
C SER A 65 11.61 7.95 -2.67
N LEU A 66 11.14 8.00 -3.92
CA LEU A 66 11.65 7.14 -5.00
C LEU A 66 13.14 7.39 -5.29
N ALA A 67 13.61 8.62 -5.10
CA ALA A 67 15.03 8.96 -5.26
C ALA A 67 15.89 8.23 -4.22
N LEU A 68 15.52 8.29 -2.93
CA LEU A 68 16.24 7.56 -1.88
C LEU A 68 16.16 6.05 -2.07
N ARG A 69 15.01 5.54 -2.50
CA ARG A 69 14.87 4.13 -2.87
C ARG A 69 15.85 3.73 -3.96
N GLY A 70 15.98 4.54 -5.01
CA GLY A 70 16.95 4.30 -6.08
C GLY A 70 18.39 4.17 -5.59
N GLU A 71 18.79 4.98 -4.60
CA GLU A 71 20.12 4.88 -3.98
C GLU A 71 20.25 3.62 -3.10
N PHE A 72 19.22 3.26 -2.34
CA PHE A 72 19.20 2.01 -1.57
C PHE A 72 19.23 0.77 -2.47
N MET A 73 18.48 0.76 -3.57
CA MET A 73 18.48 -0.29 -4.58
C MET A 73 19.89 -0.52 -5.13
N LYS A 74 20.60 0.55 -5.52
CA LYS A 74 22.00 0.45 -5.99
C LYS A 74 22.93 -0.14 -4.91
N LYS A 75 22.79 0.31 -3.66
CA LYS A 75 23.61 -0.15 -2.53
C LYS A 75 23.34 -1.63 -2.20
N ASP A 76 22.07 -2.03 -2.22
CA ASP A 76 21.61 -3.36 -1.81
C ASP A 76 21.68 -4.38 -2.99
N GLY A 77 21.91 -3.91 -4.22
CA GLY A 77 22.09 -4.76 -5.41
C GLY A 77 20.80 -5.14 -6.15
N PHE A 78 19.72 -4.36 -5.98
CA PHE A 78 18.45 -4.57 -6.66
C PHE A 78 18.29 -3.68 -7.90
N ASP A 79 17.76 -4.25 -8.97
CA ASP A 79 17.48 -3.54 -10.22
C ASP A 79 16.06 -2.95 -10.22
N VAL A 80 15.11 -3.65 -9.57
CA VAL A 80 13.67 -3.31 -9.57
C VAL A 80 13.07 -3.52 -8.19
N GLN A 81 12.12 -2.68 -7.77
CA GLN A 81 11.29 -2.92 -6.59
C GLN A 81 9.80 -3.01 -6.93
N VAL A 82 9.09 -3.92 -6.26
CA VAL A 82 7.62 -3.92 -6.23
C VAL A 82 7.14 -2.97 -5.13
N LEU A 83 6.31 -1.99 -5.49
CA LEU A 83 5.78 -0.97 -4.58
C LEU A 83 4.44 -1.41 -3.98
N ILE A 84 4.52 -2.10 -2.85
CA ILE A 84 3.39 -2.65 -2.09
C ILE A 84 2.77 -1.54 -1.23
N PRO A 85 1.43 -1.43 -1.13
CA PRO A 85 0.79 -0.55 -0.14
C PRO A 85 1.04 -1.01 1.31
N ASP A 86 0.65 -0.21 2.31
CA ASP A 86 0.91 -0.54 3.74
C ASP A 86 0.36 -1.92 4.15
N ASN A 87 1.10 -2.61 5.03
CA ASN A 87 0.76 -3.97 5.46
C ASN A 87 -0.46 -4.03 6.36
N ARG A 88 -0.74 -2.98 7.12
CA ARG A 88 -1.86 -2.96 8.05
C ARG A 88 -3.18 -3.03 7.28
N PRO A 89 -4.25 -3.53 7.91
CA PRO A 89 -5.61 -3.45 7.38
C PRO A 89 -6.17 -2.01 7.46
N LEU A 90 -5.31 -0.99 7.26
CA LEU A 90 -5.55 0.42 7.57
C LEU A 90 -6.83 0.97 6.92
N ILE A 91 -7.07 0.56 5.68
CA ILE A 91 -8.24 1.01 4.94
C ILE A 91 -9.47 0.16 5.24
N TYR A 92 -9.32 -1.08 5.74
CA TYR A 92 -10.45 -1.97 6.02
C TYR A 92 -11.27 -1.48 7.22
N GLU A 93 -10.61 -0.81 8.17
CA GLU A 93 -11.24 -0.23 9.37
C GLU A 93 -11.92 1.13 9.12
N CYS A 94 -11.88 1.64 7.89
CA CYS A 94 -12.55 2.88 7.51
C CYS A 94 -14.05 2.64 7.28
N ASP A 95 -14.82 3.74 7.21
CA ASP A 95 -16.09 3.67 6.51
C ASP A 95 -15.86 3.25 5.04
N PRO A 96 -16.81 2.54 4.39
CA PRO A 96 -16.60 2.00 3.06
C PRO A 96 -16.26 3.03 1.99
N GLU A 97 -16.79 4.25 2.08
CA GLU A 97 -16.52 5.29 1.08
C GLU A 97 -15.10 5.80 1.20
N LEU A 98 -14.65 6.06 2.42
CA LEU A 98 -13.26 6.42 2.67
C LEU A 98 -12.29 5.31 2.26
N GLY A 99 -12.57 4.05 2.60
CA GLY A 99 -11.72 2.91 2.27
C GLY A 99 -11.51 2.77 0.75
N ARG A 100 -12.59 2.87 -0.03
CA ARG A 100 -12.53 2.87 -1.50
C ARG A 100 -11.77 4.07 -2.06
N GLN A 101 -12.00 5.28 -1.54
CA GLN A 101 -11.29 6.47 -1.99
C GLN A 101 -9.80 6.41 -1.69
N LEU A 102 -9.40 5.89 -0.52
CA LEU A 102 -7.99 5.72 -0.14
C LEU A 102 -7.28 4.73 -1.06
N ALA A 103 -7.89 3.58 -1.33
CA ALA A 103 -7.34 2.57 -2.25
C ALA A 103 -7.12 3.16 -3.65
N ARG A 104 -8.14 3.81 -4.21
CA ARG A 104 -8.07 4.44 -5.52
C ARG A 104 -7.04 5.56 -5.59
N ALA A 105 -7.03 6.44 -4.59
CA ALA A 105 -6.08 7.53 -4.52
C ALA A 105 -4.63 7.04 -4.45
N TYR A 106 -4.37 5.99 -3.66
CA TYR A 106 -3.05 5.36 -3.60
C TYR A 106 -2.63 4.82 -4.98
N ASN A 107 -3.52 4.10 -5.67
CA ASN A 107 -3.22 3.54 -6.98
C ASN A 107 -2.92 4.64 -7.99
N ASP A 108 -3.76 5.69 -8.05
CA ASP A 108 -3.55 6.83 -8.95
C ASP A 108 -2.22 7.54 -8.67
N THR A 109 -1.93 7.86 -7.41
CA THR A 109 -0.69 8.55 -7.06
C THR A 109 0.54 7.68 -7.29
N THR A 110 0.47 6.39 -7.00
CA THR A 110 1.60 5.46 -7.26
C THR A 110 1.89 5.37 -8.76
N ALA A 111 0.85 5.26 -9.59
CA ALA A 111 1.00 5.24 -11.05
C ALA A 111 1.60 6.55 -11.58
N GLU A 112 1.18 7.71 -11.05
CA GLU A 112 1.78 9.00 -11.37
C GLU A 112 3.26 9.08 -10.96
N ASP A 113 3.59 8.64 -9.74
CA ASP A 113 4.93 8.76 -9.18
C ASP A 113 5.96 7.90 -9.94
N ILE A 114 5.56 6.74 -10.45
CA ILE A 114 6.45 5.83 -11.19
C ILE A 114 6.34 5.96 -12.72
N ALA A 115 5.56 6.92 -13.23
CA ALA A 115 5.34 7.07 -14.66
C ALA A 115 6.67 7.26 -15.41
N GLY A 116 6.98 6.32 -16.31
CA GLY A 116 8.23 6.33 -17.08
C GLY A 116 9.47 5.82 -16.35
N ASP A 117 9.35 5.35 -15.11
CA ASP A 117 10.44 4.76 -14.34
C ASP A 117 10.28 3.24 -14.22
N ASN A 118 10.99 2.52 -15.09
CA ASN A 118 10.93 1.06 -15.16
C ASN A 118 11.61 0.33 -13.99
N ARG A 119 12.20 1.07 -13.03
CA ARG A 119 12.78 0.49 -11.81
C ARG A 119 11.72 0.13 -10.77
N PHE A 120 10.48 0.59 -10.95
CA PHE A 120 9.41 0.38 -10.00
C PHE A 120 8.21 -0.31 -10.63
N ILE A 121 7.68 -1.31 -9.94
CA ILE A 121 6.47 -2.05 -10.34
C ILE A 121 5.35 -1.68 -9.36
N GLY A 122 4.25 -1.14 -9.89
CA GLY A 122 3.06 -0.85 -9.09
C GLY A 122 2.30 -2.10 -8.64
N CYS A 123 1.89 -2.12 -7.37
CA CYS A 123 1.02 -3.13 -6.78
C CYS A 123 -0.32 -2.48 -6.38
N ALA A 124 -1.43 -3.07 -6.84
CA ALA A 124 -2.76 -2.55 -6.60
C ALA A 124 -3.13 -2.68 -5.12
N TRP A 125 -3.65 -1.59 -4.55
CA TRP A 125 -4.38 -1.61 -3.30
C TRP A 125 -5.88 -1.68 -3.60
N ILE A 126 -6.57 -2.58 -2.90
CA ILE A 126 -8.03 -2.76 -3.01
C ILE A 126 -8.67 -2.67 -1.63
N TYR A 127 -9.86 -2.10 -1.58
CA TYR A 127 -10.70 -2.13 -0.38
C TYR A 127 -11.50 -3.44 -0.35
N LEU A 128 -10.87 -4.50 0.17
CA LEU A 128 -11.42 -5.86 0.23
C LEU A 128 -12.83 -5.98 0.85
N PRO A 129 -13.22 -5.19 1.88
CA PRO A 129 -14.55 -5.29 2.47
C PRO A 129 -15.71 -5.04 1.49
N ASP A 130 -15.46 -4.35 0.37
CA ASP A 130 -16.41 -4.17 -0.72
C ASP A 130 -15.93 -4.96 -1.95
N MET A 131 -16.31 -6.23 -2.03
CA MET A 131 -15.84 -7.15 -3.08
C MET A 131 -16.09 -6.62 -4.49
N LYS A 132 -17.25 -5.99 -4.71
CA LYS A 132 -17.64 -5.46 -6.03
C LYS A 132 -16.71 -4.34 -6.46
N GLU A 133 -16.46 -3.37 -5.58
CA GLU A 133 -15.57 -2.26 -5.90
C GLU A 133 -14.09 -2.68 -5.87
N ALA A 134 -13.72 -3.67 -5.06
CA ALA A 134 -12.37 -4.25 -5.06
C ALA A 134 -12.00 -4.87 -6.42
N VAL A 135 -12.88 -5.72 -6.98
CA VAL A 135 -12.70 -6.33 -8.31
C VAL A 135 -12.61 -5.26 -9.40
N LYS A 136 -13.48 -4.25 -9.34
CA LYS A 136 -13.51 -3.15 -10.31
C LYS A 136 -12.24 -2.30 -10.26
N GLU A 137 -11.77 -1.94 -9.06
CA GLU A 137 -10.55 -1.16 -8.91
C GLU A 137 -9.31 -1.97 -9.27
N LEU A 138 -9.28 -3.27 -8.98
CA LEU A 138 -8.21 -4.17 -9.43
C LEU A 138 -8.11 -4.17 -10.96
N ARG A 139 -9.23 -4.40 -11.65
CA ARG A 139 -9.31 -4.39 -13.10
C ARG A 139 -8.80 -3.08 -13.69
N ARG A 140 -9.17 -1.95 -13.07
CA ARG A 140 -8.72 -0.61 -13.47
C ARG A 140 -7.21 -0.45 -13.26
N ALA A 141 -6.71 -0.79 -12.08
CA ALA A 141 -5.30 -0.65 -11.73
C ALA A 141 -4.40 -1.46 -12.69
N VAL A 142 -4.81 -2.66 -13.08
CA VAL A 142 -4.03 -3.48 -14.03
C VAL A 142 -4.15 -2.94 -15.46
N ASN A 143 -5.36 -2.72 -15.96
CA ASN A 143 -5.58 -2.41 -17.38
C ASN A 143 -5.29 -0.95 -17.75
N GLU A 144 -5.54 -0.02 -16.83
CA GLU A 144 -5.39 1.42 -17.08
C GLU A 144 -4.09 1.97 -16.48
N LEU A 145 -3.68 1.52 -15.29
CA LEU A 145 -2.48 2.02 -14.60
C LEU A 145 -1.24 1.14 -14.83
N GLY A 146 -1.40 -0.03 -15.45
CA GLY A 146 -0.29 -0.92 -15.78
C GLY A 146 0.27 -1.70 -14.59
N PHE A 147 -0.43 -1.75 -13.46
CA PHE A 147 0.03 -2.49 -12.28
C PHE A 147 0.13 -3.99 -12.57
N LYS A 148 1.07 -4.65 -11.89
CA LYS A 148 1.45 -6.04 -12.18
C LYS A 148 1.20 -7.00 -11.03
N ALA A 149 0.56 -6.53 -9.96
CA ALA A 149 0.23 -7.35 -8.82
C ALA A 149 -0.88 -6.71 -8.00
N VAL A 150 -1.45 -7.46 -7.07
CA VAL A 150 -2.41 -6.97 -6.08
C VAL A 150 -1.99 -7.36 -4.68
N LYS A 151 -2.17 -6.44 -3.72
CA LYS A 151 -1.99 -6.72 -2.29
C LYS A 151 -3.32 -6.68 -1.56
N PHE A 152 -3.54 -7.69 -0.74
CA PHE A 152 -4.59 -7.71 0.28
C PHE A 152 -4.12 -8.55 1.48
N ASN A 153 -4.90 -8.50 2.57
CA ASN A 153 -4.57 -9.20 3.81
C ASN A 153 -5.23 -10.59 3.87
N GLY A 154 -4.74 -11.46 4.75
CA GLY A 154 -5.18 -12.85 4.96
C GLY A 154 -6.65 -13.13 5.30
N GLY A 155 -7.55 -12.16 5.20
CA GLY A 155 -8.96 -12.29 5.54
C GLY A 155 -9.59 -10.93 5.87
N TRP A 156 -10.93 -10.90 5.90
CA TRP A 156 -11.72 -9.76 6.41
C TRP A 156 -13.01 -10.25 7.06
N GLY A 157 -13.39 -9.66 8.20
CA GLY A 157 -14.55 -10.12 8.96
C GLY A 157 -14.32 -11.52 9.52
N ASP A 158 -15.34 -12.38 9.35
CA ASP A 158 -15.29 -13.80 9.72
C ASP A 158 -14.81 -14.70 8.57
N GLY A 159 -14.28 -14.12 7.48
CA GLY A 159 -13.84 -14.84 6.30
C GLY A 159 -12.32 -14.94 6.18
N ASP A 160 -11.82 -16.18 6.13
CA ASP A 160 -10.45 -16.52 5.74
C ASP A 160 -10.31 -16.62 4.21
N LEU A 161 -9.10 -16.94 3.73
CA LEU A 161 -8.76 -16.97 2.30
C LEU A 161 -9.48 -18.06 1.48
N ASP A 162 -10.07 -19.04 2.13
CA ASP A 162 -10.86 -20.09 1.50
C ASP A 162 -12.35 -19.74 1.39
N ASN A 163 -12.77 -18.58 1.91
CA ASN A 163 -14.16 -18.16 1.86
C ASN A 163 -14.61 -17.83 0.42
N GLU A 164 -15.74 -18.42 0.00
CA GLU A 164 -16.30 -18.26 -1.35
C GLU A 164 -16.59 -16.79 -1.72
N VAL A 165 -16.76 -15.90 -0.73
CA VAL A 165 -16.91 -14.46 -0.98
C VAL A 165 -15.73 -13.86 -1.74
N LEU A 166 -14.54 -14.46 -1.64
CA LEU A 166 -13.32 -14.03 -2.32
C LEU A 166 -13.19 -14.59 -3.74
N PHE A 167 -14.00 -15.58 -4.14
CA PHE A 167 -13.88 -16.23 -5.44
C PHE A 167 -14.00 -15.26 -6.62
N PRO A 168 -14.92 -14.27 -6.63
CA PRO A 168 -14.96 -13.29 -7.71
C PRO A 168 -13.65 -12.49 -7.86
N LEU A 169 -12.96 -12.21 -6.75
CA LEU A 169 -11.64 -11.58 -6.78
C LEU A 169 -10.57 -12.52 -7.33
N TYR A 170 -10.58 -13.79 -6.94
CA TYR A 170 -9.64 -14.78 -7.47
C TYR A 170 -9.83 -15.05 -8.97
N GLU A 171 -11.08 -15.12 -9.43
CA GLU A 171 -11.42 -15.22 -10.86
C GLU A 171 -10.87 -14.02 -11.64
N GLU A 172 -11.05 -12.81 -11.12
CA GLU A 172 -10.51 -11.59 -11.73
C GLU A 172 -8.99 -11.60 -11.78
N ILE A 173 -8.32 -11.95 -10.67
CA ILE A 173 -6.86 -12.03 -10.56
C ILE A 173 -6.30 -13.04 -11.55
N ALA A 174 -6.93 -14.21 -11.65
CA ALA A 174 -6.55 -15.25 -12.61
C ALA A 174 -6.73 -14.78 -14.06
N ALA A 175 -7.84 -14.10 -14.37
CA ALA A 175 -8.10 -13.54 -15.70
C ALA A 175 -7.10 -12.44 -16.08
N LEU A 176 -6.69 -11.59 -15.12
CA LEU A 176 -5.67 -10.56 -15.30
C LEU A 176 -4.24 -11.12 -15.34
N ASN A 177 -4.06 -12.38 -14.94
CA ASN A 177 -2.78 -13.09 -14.89
C ASN A 177 -1.70 -12.35 -14.09
N ILE A 178 -2.06 -11.94 -12.86
CA ILE A 178 -1.15 -11.25 -11.94
C ILE A 178 -1.00 -11.99 -10.60
N PRO A 179 0.17 -11.91 -9.95
CA PRO A 179 0.37 -12.48 -8.63
C PRO A 179 -0.38 -11.73 -7.52
N ILE A 180 -0.64 -12.48 -6.45
CA ILE A 180 -1.16 -12.00 -5.17
C ILE A 180 0.00 -11.81 -4.20
N LEU A 181 0.12 -10.63 -3.62
CA LEU A 181 0.99 -10.37 -2.49
C LEU A 181 0.15 -10.36 -1.22
N LEU A 182 0.25 -11.44 -0.46
CA LEU A 182 -0.52 -11.61 0.75
C LEU A 182 0.31 -11.16 1.95
N HIS A 183 -0.19 -10.19 2.72
CA HIS A 183 0.41 -9.86 4.01
C HIS A 183 -0.42 -10.42 5.18
N PRO A 184 0.23 -10.95 6.22
CA PRO A 184 -0.47 -11.36 7.42
C PRO A 184 -1.10 -10.12 8.05
N ALA A 185 -2.43 -10.11 8.18
CA ALA A 185 -3.05 -9.34 9.24
C ALA A 185 -2.96 -10.20 10.50
N ALA A 186 -2.53 -9.63 11.62
CA ALA A 186 -3.01 -10.16 12.90
C ALA A 186 -4.53 -10.25 12.78
N ARG A 187 -5.13 -11.37 13.19
CA ARG A 187 -6.59 -11.55 13.21
C ARG A 187 -7.20 -10.25 13.71
N VAL A 188 -7.97 -9.56 12.87
CA VAL A 188 -8.63 -8.30 13.26
C VAL A 188 -9.69 -8.55 14.34
N PHE A 189 -9.98 -9.83 14.62
CA PHE A 189 -10.69 -10.31 15.80
C PHE A 189 -9.79 -11.21 16.66
N GLU A 190 -8.91 -10.63 17.48
CA GLU A 190 -8.74 -11.19 18.82
C GLU A 190 -9.99 -10.78 19.60
N LEU A 191 -10.98 -11.68 19.66
CA LEU A 191 -11.99 -11.59 20.72
C LEU A 191 -11.23 -11.58 22.05
N PRO A 192 -11.42 -10.59 22.93
CA PRO A 192 -10.97 -10.72 24.30
C PRO A 192 -11.72 -11.92 24.88
N HIS A 193 -10.98 -12.99 25.20
CA HIS A 193 -11.47 -14.05 26.07
C HIS A 193 -11.71 -13.50 27.48
#